data_AF-A0A841LQB3-F1
#
_entry.id   AF-A0A841LQB3-F1
#
_cell.length_a   1.000
_cell.length_b   1.000
_cell.length_c   1.000
_cell.angle_alpha   90.00
_cell.angle_beta   90.00
_cell.angle_gamma   90.00
#
_symmetry.space_group_name_H-M   'P 1'
#
loop_
_entity.id
_entity.type
_entity.pdbx_description
1 polymer ?
#
loop_
_entity_poly.entity_id
_entity_poly.type
_entity_poly.pdbx_seq_one_letter_code
_entity_poly.pdbx_strand_id
1 'polypeptide(L)'
;MRITASPHAIAAGLAIGVFAAFTPFFGFHFIIAVILAYLLAGNIGAAALGTAVANPLTLPFIWGGTYELGRFVISGGNADGAGSLNLVRALETMRFTEIWTPLIKPMLLGSTILGALFAVLVYGVTRVCVTGFRKKQAENRMSRQLMRRESRIS
;
A
#
# COMPACT_ATOMS: atom_id res chain seq x y z
N MET A 1 1.17 26.45 9.92
CA MET A 1 1.28 25.18 10.66
C MET A 1 2.31 24.29 9.98
N ARG A 2 3.42 23.95 10.64
CA ARG A 2 4.45 23.05 10.11
C ARG A 2 4.08 21.62 10.49
N ILE A 3 3.32 20.92 9.66
CA ILE A 3 3.14 19.47 9.84
C ILE A 3 4.43 18.80 9.38
N THR A 4 5.48 18.89 10.21
CA THR A 4 6.68 18.09 10.02
C THR A 4 6.38 16.68 10.49
N ALA A 5 5.53 15.97 9.76
CA ALA A 5 5.34 14.54 9.97
C ALA A 5 6.73 13.87 9.98
N SER A 6 6.96 12.99 10.95
CA SER A 6 8.22 12.28 11.04
C SER A 6 8.40 11.41 9.78
N PRO A 7 9.63 11.13 9.33
CA PRO A 7 9.86 10.23 8.19
C PRO A 7 9.19 8.87 8.40
N HIS A 8 9.14 8.42 9.66
CA HIS A 8 8.43 7.22 10.08
C HIS A 8 6.92 7.32 9.84
N ALA A 9 6.26 8.39 10.28
CA ALA A 9 4.82 8.56 10.11
C ALA A 9 4.41 8.62 8.63
N ILE A 10 5.22 9.26 7.78
CA ILE A 10 5.00 9.31 6.32
C ILE A 10 5.17 7.91 5.71
N ALA A 11 6.26 7.22 6.04
CA ALA A 11 6.53 5.87 5.53
C ALA A 11 5.46 4.86 5.98
N ALA A 12 5.06 4.91 7.25
CA ALA A 12 4.00 4.07 7.80
C ALA A 12 2.66 4.36 7.12
N GLY A 13 2.30 5.64 6.96
CA GLY A 13 1.10 6.03 6.24
C GLY A 13 1.08 5.47 4.82
N LEU A 14 2.14 5.72 4.03
CA LEU A 14 2.21 5.24 2.65
C LEU A 14 2.13 3.71 2.55
N ALA A 15 2.84 2.99 3.43
CA ALA A 15 2.79 1.53 3.50
C ALA A 15 1.39 0.99 3.81
N ILE A 16 0.67 1.63 4.74
CA ILE A 16 -0.72 1.29 5.07
C ILE A 16 -1.65 1.53 3.87
N GLY A 17 -1.46 2.64 3.15
CA GLY A 17 -2.21 2.94 1.94
C GLY A 17 -2.01 1.90 0.84
N VAL A 18 -0.76 1.49 0.62
CA VAL A 18 -0.42 0.43 -0.34
C VAL A 18 -0.98 -0.91 0.12
N PHE A 19 -0.88 -1.27 1.39
CA PHE A 19 -1.52 -2.48 1.93
C PHE A 19 -3.04 -2.49 1.65
N ALA A 20 -3.72 -1.37 1.93
CA ALA A 20 -5.15 -1.24 1.70
C ALA A 20 -5.54 -1.37 0.21
N ALA A 21 -4.68 -0.92 -0.71
CA ALA A 21 -4.87 -1.04 -2.16
C ALA A 21 -4.85 -2.51 -2.64
N PHE A 22 -4.21 -3.42 -1.91
CA PHE A 22 -4.18 -4.85 -2.25
C PHE A 22 -5.41 -5.61 -1.80
N THR A 23 -6.24 -5.02 -0.92
CA THR A 23 -7.46 -5.68 -0.45
C THR A 23 -8.46 -5.87 -1.60
N PRO A 24 -9.36 -6.87 -1.55
CA PRO A 24 -10.35 -7.10 -2.61
C PRO A 24 -11.57 -6.16 -2.55
N PHE A 25 -11.57 -5.14 -1.70
CA PHE A 25 -12.73 -4.29 -1.45
C PHE A 25 -12.77 -3.08 -2.38
N PHE A 26 -13.47 -3.20 -3.51
CA PHE A 26 -13.58 -2.15 -4.52
C PHE A 26 -14.15 -0.86 -3.94
N GLY A 27 -13.48 0.27 -4.18
CA GLY A 27 -13.91 1.59 -3.70
C GLY A 27 -13.71 1.84 -2.21
N PHE A 28 -13.41 0.81 -1.40
CA PHE A 28 -13.21 0.95 0.05
C PHE A 28 -11.74 1.12 0.45
N HIS A 29 -10.79 1.01 -0.49
CA HIS A 29 -9.35 1.14 -0.19
C HIS A 29 -9.02 2.42 0.58
N PHE A 30 -9.62 3.55 0.18
CA PHE A 30 -9.43 4.83 0.85
C PHE A 30 -9.90 4.80 2.32
N ILE A 31 -11.10 4.28 2.56
CA ILE A 31 -11.68 4.17 3.90
C ILE A 31 -10.83 3.24 4.77
N ILE A 32 -10.45 2.08 4.24
CA ILE A 32 -9.57 1.12 4.92
C ILE A 32 -8.22 1.78 5.26
N ALA A 33 -7.61 2.49 4.31
CA ALA A 33 -6.34 3.17 4.52
C ALA A 33 -6.45 4.25 5.61
N VAL A 34 -7.50 5.06 5.61
CA VAL A 34 -7.73 6.09 6.63
C VAL A 34 -7.90 5.47 8.01
N ILE A 35 -8.73 4.42 8.14
CA ILE A 35 -8.96 3.72 9.41
C ILE A 35 -7.66 3.10 9.91
N LEU A 36 -6.95 2.35 9.07
CA LEU A 36 -5.69 1.71 9.45
C LEU A 36 -4.61 2.75 9.79
N ALA A 37 -4.52 3.85 9.04
CA ALA A 37 -3.57 4.92 9.32
C ALA A 37 -3.86 5.60 10.65
N TYR A 38 -5.14 5.82 10.96
CA TYR A 38 -5.55 6.35 12.26
C TYR A 38 -5.18 5.40 13.40
N LEU A 39 -5.53 4.11 13.27
CA LEU A 39 -5.27 3.10 14.30
C LEU A 39 -3.78 2.84 14.54
N LEU A 40 -2.97 2.88 13.48
CA LEU A 40 -1.52 2.62 13.54
C LEU A 40 -0.69 3.90 13.69
N ALA A 41 -1.32 5.04 13.99
CA ALA A 41 -0.68 6.35 14.12
C ALA A 41 0.19 6.75 12.90
N GLY A 42 -0.22 6.31 11.71
CA GLY A 42 0.38 6.68 10.43
C GLY A 42 -0.13 8.03 9.93
N ASN A 43 0.59 8.61 8.97
CA ASN A 43 0.13 9.85 8.33
C ASN A 43 -1.03 9.55 7.36
N ILE A 44 -2.22 10.05 7.69
CA ILE A 44 -3.46 9.84 6.90
C ILE A 44 -3.30 10.35 5.46
N GLY A 45 -2.65 11.49 5.25
CA GLY A 45 -2.41 12.02 3.90
C GLY A 45 -1.50 11.12 3.07
N ALA A 46 -0.44 10.60 3.67
CA ALA A 46 0.44 9.62 3.03
C ALA A 46 -0.29 8.29 2.76
N ALA A 47 -1.17 7.86 3.67
CA ALA A 47 -2.00 6.67 3.46
C ALA A 47 -2.97 6.84 2.30
N ALA A 48 -3.64 7.99 2.20
CA ALA A 48 -4.48 8.33 1.05
C ALA A 48 -3.68 8.23 -0.27
N LEU A 49 -2.47 8.81 -0.32
CA LEU A 49 -1.60 8.71 -1.49
C LEU A 49 -1.21 7.26 -1.82
N GLY A 50 -0.97 6.43 -0.81
CA GLY A 50 -0.65 5.01 -1.00
C GLY A 50 -1.78 4.25 -1.68
N THR A 51 -3.04 4.65 -1.46
CA THR A 51 -4.19 4.01 -2.11
C THR A 51 -4.27 4.30 -3.61
N ALA A 52 -3.61 5.35 -4.12
CA ALA A 52 -3.57 5.65 -5.55
C ALA A 52 -2.86 4.57 -6.38
N VAL A 53 -2.14 3.64 -5.72
CA VAL A 53 -1.62 2.43 -6.34
C VAL A 53 -2.74 1.54 -6.86
N ALA A 54 -3.93 1.56 -6.25
CA ALA A 54 -5.14 0.92 -6.80
C ALA A 54 -5.84 1.89 -7.77
N ASN A 55 -5.58 1.72 -9.06
CA ASN A 55 -6.21 2.48 -10.14
C ASN A 55 -6.66 1.51 -11.25
N PRO A 56 -7.52 1.92 -12.20
CA PRO A 56 -8.08 1.01 -13.21
C PRO A 56 -7.04 0.23 -14.00
N LEU A 57 -5.83 0.76 -14.16
CA LEU A 57 -4.74 0.09 -14.85
C LEU A 57 -4.05 -0.97 -13.97
N THR A 58 -3.86 -0.71 -12.68
CA THR A 58 -3.13 -1.62 -11.76
C THR A 58 -4.01 -2.66 -11.09
N LEU A 59 -5.31 -2.38 -10.93
CA LEU A 59 -6.27 -3.26 -10.26
C LEU A 59 -6.32 -4.67 -10.86
N PRO A 60 -6.37 -4.87 -12.20
CA PRO A 60 -6.36 -6.22 -12.78
C PRO A 60 -5.13 -7.04 -12.37
N PHE A 61 -3.95 -6.39 -12.27
CA PHE A 61 -2.71 -7.05 -11.86
C PHE A 61 -2.69 -7.36 -10.37
N ILE A 62 -3.12 -6.42 -9.53
CA ILE A 62 -3.22 -6.61 -8.07
C ILE A 62 -4.19 -7.76 -7.77
N TRP A 63 -5.34 -7.79 -8.43
CA TRP A 63 -6.36 -8.80 -8.20
C TRP A 63 -5.97 -10.16 -8.75
N GLY A 64 -5.43 -10.22 -9.97
CA GLY A 64 -4.88 -11.46 -10.51
C GLY A 64 -3.79 -12.02 -9.61
N GLY A 65 -2.85 -11.18 -9.16
CA GLY A 65 -1.76 -11.60 -8.28
C GLY A 65 -2.23 -12.07 -6.91
N THR A 66 -3.13 -11.35 -6.26
CA THR A 66 -3.66 -11.75 -4.93
C THR A 66 -4.56 -12.98 -5.03
N TYR A 67 -5.32 -13.12 -6.11
CA TYR A 67 -6.14 -14.30 -6.35
C TYR A 67 -5.28 -15.55 -6.59
N GLU A 68 -4.34 -15.49 -7.53
CA GLU A 68 -3.47 -16.62 -7.88
C GLU A 68 -2.62 -17.05 -6.70
N LEU A 69 -2.00 -16.10 -5.99
CA LEU A 69 -1.23 -16.42 -4.80
C LEU A 69 -2.12 -17.05 -3.72
N GLY A 70 -3.29 -16.46 -3.47
CA GLY A 70 -4.23 -16.99 -2.50
C GLY A 70 -4.67 -18.42 -2.82
N ARG A 71 -4.97 -18.69 -4.09
CA ARG A 71 -5.32 -20.02 -4.58
C ARG A 71 -4.18 -21.01 -4.37
N PHE A 72 -2.98 -20.63 -4.80
CA PHE A 72 -1.79 -21.46 -4.68
C PHE A 72 -1.53 -21.86 -3.22
N VAL A 73 -1.68 -20.92 -2.29
CA VAL A 73 -1.52 -21.18 -0.85
C VAL A 73 -2.64 -22.08 -0.32
N ILE A 74 -3.89 -21.87 -0.72
CA ILE A 74 -5.04 -22.69 -0.28
C ILE A 74 -4.96 -24.12 -0.82
N SER A 75 -4.58 -24.29 -2.08
CA SER A 75 -4.53 -25.60 -2.74
C SER A 75 -3.23 -26.36 -2.51
N GLY A 76 -2.26 -25.75 -1.80
CA GLY A 76 -0.96 -26.37 -1.50
C GLY A 76 -0.15 -26.71 -2.75
N GLY A 77 -0.33 -25.95 -3.84
CA GLY A 77 0.33 -26.21 -5.13
C GLY A 77 -0.30 -27.34 -5.99
N ASN A 78 -1.28 -28.07 -5.46
CA ASN A 78 -2.05 -29.03 -6.25
C ASN A 78 -3.20 -28.27 -6.93
N ALA A 79 -2.99 -27.84 -8.17
CA ALA A 79 -3.96 -27.08 -8.96
C ALA A 79 -5.11 -27.95 -9.52
N ASP A 80 -5.39 -29.10 -8.91
CA ASP A 80 -6.44 -30.01 -9.34
C ASP A 80 -7.76 -29.66 -8.64
N GLY A 81 -8.64 -28.94 -9.33
CA GLY A 81 -10.08 -28.96 -9.03
C GLY A 81 -10.78 -27.65 -8.67
N ALA A 82 -10.09 -26.50 -8.55
CA ALA A 82 -10.77 -25.21 -8.43
C ALA A 82 -10.96 -24.60 -9.82
N GLY A 83 -12.07 -24.97 -10.46
CA GLY A 83 -12.41 -24.76 -11.86
C GLY A 83 -11.95 -23.44 -12.48
N SER A 84 -11.61 -23.54 -13.77
CA SER A 84 -11.49 -22.41 -14.69
C SER A 84 -12.57 -21.38 -14.37
N LEU A 85 -12.13 -20.19 -13.99
CA LEU A 85 -12.96 -19.04 -13.70
C LEU A 85 -13.96 -18.80 -14.83
N ASN A 86 -15.22 -19.21 -14.64
CA ASN A 86 -16.32 -18.61 -15.36
C ASN A 86 -16.71 -17.34 -14.60
N LEU A 87 -15.82 -16.34 -14.63
CA LEU A 87 -16.05 -15.01 -14.04
C LEU A 87 -17.37 -14.42 -14.56
N VAL A 88 -17.71 -14.73 -15.82
CA VAL A 88 -19.00 -14.43 -16.47
C VAL A 88 -20.19 -15.05 -15.72
N ARG A 89 -20.11 -16.34 -15.37
CA ARG A 89 -21.22 -17.06 -14.72
C ARG A 89 -21.43 -16.61 -13.27
N ALA A 90 -20.35 -16.29 -12.54
CA ALA A 90 -20.43 -15.75 -11.18
C ALA A 90 -21.00 -14.32 -11.15
N LEU A 91 -20.77 -13.53 -12.20
CA LEU A 91 -21.39 -12.22 -12.39
C LEU A 91 -22.86 -12.32 -12.83
N GLU A 92 -23.24 -13.36 -13.59
CA GLU A 92 -24.61 -13.62 -14.04
C GLU A 92 -25.55 -14.06 -12.90
N THR A 93 -25.09 -14.86 -11.93
CA THR A 93 -25.98 -15.36 -10.86
C THR A 93 -26.23 -14.37 -9.72
N MET A 94 -25.41 -13.34 -9.53
CA MET A 94 -25.53 -12.35 -8.42
C MET A 94 -25.73 -12.97 -7.01
N ARG A 95 -25.28 -14.21 -6.78
CA ARG A 95 -25.40 -14.89 -5.47
C ARG A 95 -24.16 -14.61 -4.63
N PHE A 96 -24.33 -13.88 -3.54
CA PHE A 96 -23.24 -13.48 -2.62
C PHE A 96 -22.35 -14.65 -2.15
N THR A 97 -22.93 -15.84 -1.97
CA THR A 97 -22.21 -17.06 -1.55
C THR A 97 -21.34 -17.68 -2.65
N GLU A 98 -21.67 -17.46 -3.92
CA GLU A 98 -20.88 -17.92 -5.09
C GLU A 98 -19.74 -16.96 -5.44
N ILE A 99 -19.75 -15.73 -4.93
CA ILE A 99 -18.67 -14.75 -5.11
C ILE A 99 -17.69 -14.80 -3.92
N TRP A 100 -18.20 -14.92 -2.69
CA TRP A 100 -17.39 -14.85 -1.48
C TRP A 100 -16.34 -15.97 -1.36
N THR A 101 -16.76 -17.21 -1.54
CA THR A 101 -15.92 -18.39 -1.26
C THR A 101 -14.86 -18.65 -2.33
N PRO A 102 -15.17 -18.61 -3.64
CA PRO A 102 -14.18 -18.92 -4.67
C PRO A 102 -13.35 -17.71 -5.09
N LEU A 103 -13.78 -16.46 -4.87
CA LEU A 103 -13.07 -15.25 -5.31
C LEU A 103 -12.45 -14.47 -4.14
N ILE A 104 -13.28 -14.04 -3.18
CA ILE A 104 -12.83 -13.13 -2.11
C ILE A 104 -11.90 -13.83 -1.12
N LYS A 105 -12.19 -15.07 -0.72
CA LYS A 105 -11.35 -15.80 0.27
C LYS A 105 -9.90 -16.01 -0.19
N PRO A 106 -9.62 -16.50 -1.42
CA PRO A 106 -8.26 -16.54 -1.94
C PRO A 106 -7.63 -15.15 -2.02
N MET A 107 -8.35 -14.15 -2.56
CA MET A 107 -7.81 -12.80 -2.69
C MET A 107 -7.46 -12.17 -1.33
N LEU A 108 -8.25 -12.39 -0.28
CA LEU A 108 -7.92 -11.92 1.06
C LEU A 108 -6.59 -12.52 1.53
N LEU A 109 -6.40 -13.83 1.37
CA LEU A 109 -5.15 -14.48 1.75
C LEU A 109 -3.97 -13.93 0.94
N GLY A 110 -4.08 -13.88 -0.39
CA GLY A 110 -3.01 -13.32 -1.21
C GLY A 110 -2.78 -11.83 -0.97
N SER A 111 -3.82 -11.06 -0.64
CA SER A 111 -3.69 -9.64 -0.28
C SER A 111 -2.96 -9.45 1.04
N THR A 112 -3.14 -10.34 2.02
CA THR A 112 -2.39 -10.24 3.27
C THR A 112 -0.90 -10.48 3.03
N ILE A 113 -0.55 -11.44 2.17
CA ILE A 113 0.85 -11.79 1.87
C ILE A 113 1.50 -10.73 0.97
N LEU A 114 0.94 -10.50 -0.22
CA LEU A 114 1.48 -9.51 -1.17
C LEU A 114 1.38 -8.10 -0.60
N GLY A 115 0.23 -7.74 -0.01
CA GLY A 115 0.05 -6.44 0.61
C GLY A 115 1.07 -6.20 1.72
N ALA A 116 1.32 -7.17 2.60
CA ALA A 116 2.34 -7.02 3.64
C ALA A 116 3.75 -6.90 3.05
N LEU A 117 4.08 -7.72 2.05
CA LEU A 117 5.36 -7.66 1.34
C LEU A 117 5.59 -6.25 0.74
N PHE A 118 4.64 -5.77 -0.05
CA PHE A 118 4.73 -4.45 -0.68
C PHE A 118 4.69 -3.31 0.35
N ALA A 119 3.92 -3.44 1.43
CA ALA A 119 3.92 -2.46 2.52
C ALA A 119 5.29 -2.36 3.21
N VAL A 120 5.94 -3.49 3.50
CA VAL A 120 7.30 -3.50 4.08
C VAL A 120 8.31 -2.86 3.13
N LEU A 121 8.24 -3.21 1.84
CA LEU A 121 9.10 -2.60 0.81
C LEU A 121 8.90 -1.09 0.73
N VAL A 122 7.66 -0.64 0.63
CA VAL A 122 7.30 0.79 0.54
C VAL A 122 7.70 1.54 1.80
N TYR A 123 7.50 0.94 2.98
CA TYR A 123 7.95 1.52 4.24
C TYR A 123 9.47 1.73 4.24
N GLY A 124 10.24 0.69 3.87
CA GLY A 124 11.71 0.75 3.82
C GLY A 124 12.21 1.82 2.86
N VAL A 125 11.74 1.78 1.61
CA VAL A 125 12.11 2.74 0.55
C VAL A 125 11.75 4.16 0.97
N THR A 126 10.52 4.38 1.42
CA THR A 126 10.05 5.73 1.82
C THR A 126 10.83 6.25 3.00
N ARG A 127 11.13 5.42 4.00
CA ARG A 127 11.92 5.81 5.16
C ARG A 127 13.32 6.24 4.74
N VAL A 128 14.00 5.48 3.89
CA VAL A 128 15.35 5.82 3.38
C VAL A 128 15.31 7.11 2.56
N CYS A 129 14.37 7.23 1.63
CA CYS A 129 14.23 8.42 0.78
C CYS A 129 13.96 9.69 1.61
N VAL A 130 13.01 9.64 2.55
CA VAL A 130 12.63 10.81 3.36
C VAL A 130 13.73 11.18 4.35
N THR A 131 14.38 10.20 4.99
CA THR A 131 15.49 10.48 5.92
C THR A 131 16.71 11.06 5.20
N GLY A 132 17.10 10.46 4.06
CA GLY A 132 18.18 10.97 3.21
C GLY A 132 17.93 12.39 2.72
N PHE A 133 16.70 12.68 2.27
CA PHE A 133 16.33 14.02 1.83
C PHE A 133 16.38 15.05 2.97
N ARG A 134 15.93 14.69 4.17
CA ARG A 134 15.99 15.58 5.35
C ARG A 134 17.43 15.84 5.81
N LYS A 135 18.31 14.83 5.76
CA LYS A 135 19.74 14.98 6.07
C LYS A 135 20.41 15.96 5.11
N LYS A 136 20.25 15.74 3.80
CA LYS A 136 20.79 16.63 2.75
C LYS A 136 20.26 18.06 2.88
N GLN A 137 18.99 18.23 3.22
CA GLN A 137 18.46 19.57 3.47
C GLN A 137 19.04 20.24 4.73
N ALA A 138 19.36 19.49 5.78
CA ALA A 138 19.99 20.06 6.98
C ALA A 138 21.41 20.54 6.68
N GLU A 139 22.19 19.75 5.93
CA GLU A 139 23.54 20.10 5.46
C GLU A 139 23.53 21.36 4.58
N ASN A 140 22.59 21.45 3.63
CA ASN A 140 22.43 22.63 2.77
C ASN A 140 22.04 23.89 3.56
N ARG A 141 21.21 23.76 4.60
CA ARG A 141 20.85 24.90 5.47
C ARG A 141 22.04 25.40 6.29
N MET A 142 22.85 24.48 6.81
CA MET A 142 24.03 24.81 7.59
C MET A 142 25.10 25.51 6.74
N SER A 143 25.37 24.97 5.54
CA SER A 143 26.31 25.57 4.58
C SER A 143 25.88 26.99 4.19
N ARG A 144 24.57 27.22 3.96
CA ARG A 144 24.02 28.56 3.69
C ARG A 144 24.12 29.51 4.88
N GLN A 145 24.06 29.02 6.11
CA GLN A 145 24.21 29.83 7.32
C GLN A 145 25.67 30.23 7.55
N LEU A 146 26.63 29.34 7.27
CA LEU A 146 28.05 29.64 7.35
C LEU A 146 28.44 30.73 6.34
N MET A 147 28.04 30.58 5.07
CA MET A 147 28.28 31.60 4.04
C MET A 147 27.71 32.97 4.40
N ARG A 148 26.52 33.02 5.03
CA ARG A 148 25.88 34.27 5.50
C ARG A 148 26.58 34.90 6.72
N ARG A 149 27.32 34.11 7.50
CA ARG A 149 28.10 34.60 8.65
C ARG A 149 29.42 35.17 8.18
N GLU A 150 30.11 34.48 7.28
CA GLU A 150 31.36 34.94 6.66
C GLU A 150 31.16 36.25 5.91
N SER A 151 30.07 36.38 5.13
CA SER A 151 29.74 37.61 4.41
C SER A 151 29.36 38.81 5.31
N ARG A 152 29.20 38.62 6.62
CA ARG A 152 28.79 39.66 7.57
C ARG A 152 29.97 40.16 8.41
N ILE A 153 31.12 39.50 8.33
CA ILE A 153 32.36 39.80 9.07
C ILE A 153 33.38 40.50 8.17
N SER A 154 33.30 40.31 6.85
CA SER A 154 34.01 41.09 5.83
C SER A 154 33.32 42.41 5.53
#